data_AF-A0A7K0VD37-F1
#
_entry.id   AF-A0A7K0VD37-F1
#
_cell.length_a   1.000
_cell.length_b   1.000
_cell.length_c   1.000
_cell.angle_alpha   90.00
_cell.angle_beta   90.00
_cell.angle_gamma   90.00
#
_symmetry.space_group_name_H-M   'P 1'
#
loop_
_entity.id
_entity.type
_entity.pdbx_description
1 polymer ?
#
loop_
_entity_poly.entity_id
_entity_poly.type
_entity_poly.pdbx_seq_one_letter_code
_entity_poly.pdbx_strand_id
1 'polypeptide(L)'
;MRRALVGLILVCTFLASSLIAPSAANAAPARIASGWIPYWVTSPSKPQGINSAVANADLFTDVSPFWYSALVGGPAGVQVKINPNFGNGAANIAWAMGQLKAAGLSVLPAIADGTGKGKMAAALADPAKRAVHVADIVNLVMANGFDGIDLDYEVFAFSDGSSSWGATQPNWTAFIQELGAALHAQGKLLAVTIPPPCSLAGTCSEKTGYWV
;
A
#
# COMPACT_ATOMS: atom_id res chain seq x y z
N MET A 1 5.85 84.40 -47.26
CA MET A 1 4.46 83.88 -47.28
C MET A 1 4.51 82.35 -47.31
N ARG A 2 3.77 81.72 -46.37
CA ARG A 2 3.38 80.29 -46.27
C ARG A 2 4.47 79.20 -46.26
N ARG A 3 4.55 78.48 -45.14
CA ARG A 3 4.84 77.03 -44.98
C ARG A 3 4.66 76.69 -43.49
N ALA A 4 3.42 76.44 -43.05
CA ALA A 4 2.81 75.11 -42.86
C ALA A 4 3.25 74.45 -41.53
N LEU A 5 2.39 74.54 -40.51
CA LEU A 5 2.42 73.68 -39.33
C LEU A 5 2.17 72.23 -39.77
N VAL A 6 3.04 71.31 -39.36
CA VAL A 6 2.73 69.88 -39.37
C VAL A 6 2.66 69.45 -37.91
N GLY A 7 1.43 69.24 -37.43
CA GLY A 7 1.16 68.70 -36.11
C GLY A 7 1.54 67.23 -36.06
N LEU A 8 2.32 66.86 -35.04
CA LEU A 8 2.66 65.48 -34.75
C LEU A 8 1.47 64.81 -34.05
N ILE A 9 0.71 64.00 -34.80
CA ILE A 9 -0.33 63.14 -34.22
C ILE A 9 0.37 61.91 -33.65
N LEU A 10 0.48 61.84 -32.32
CA LEU A 10 0.96 60.67 -31.61
C LEU A 10 -0.18 59.63 -31.57
N VAL A 11 -0.11 58.63 -32.44
CA VAL A 11 -1.05 57.50 -32.43
C VAL A 11 -0.60 56.54 -31.34
N CYS A 12 -1.26 56.57 -30.18
CA CYS A 12 -1.12 55.54 -29.15
C CYS A 12 -1.86 54.27 -29.60
N THR A 13 -1.14 53.33 -30.19
CA THR A 13 -1.62 51.95 -30.40
C THR A 13 -1.70 51.22 -29.07
N PHE A 14 -2.91 51.12 -28.51
CA PHE A 14 -3.19 50.17 -27.43
C PHE A 14 -3.11 48.74 -27.99
N LEU A 15 -1.98 48.05 -27.76
CA LEU A 15 -1.93 46.60 -27.89
C LEU A 15 -2.75 46.01 -26.73
N ALA A 16 -3.97 45.58 -27.02
CA ALA A 16 -4.74 44.71 -26.14
C ALA A 16 -4.05 43.35 -26.09
N SER A 17 -3.17 43.14 -25.11
CA SER A 17 -2.65 41.82 -24.77
C SER A 17 -3.79 41.00 -24.18
N SER A 18 -4.40 40.15 -25.00
CA SER A 18 -5.32 39.12 -24.53
C SER A 18 -4.59 38.22 -23.54
N LEU A 19 -4.81 38.42 -22.24
CA LEU A 19 -4.42 37.47 -21.21
C LEU A 19 -5.27 36.22 -21.44
N ILE A 20 -4.74 35.27 -22.20
CA ILE A 20 -5.26 33.91 -22.23
C ILE A 20 -4.98 33.38 -20.82
N ALA A 21 -5.99 33.39 -19.97
CA ALA A 21 -5.93 32.67 -18.71
C ALA A 21 -5.52 31.23 -19.04
N PRO A 22 -4.50 30.67 -18.37
CA PRO A 22 -4.18 29.26 -18.56
C PRO A 22 -5.47 28.49 -18.30
N SER A 23 -5.91 27.72 -19.30
CA SER A 23 -6.98 26.75 -19.11
C SER A 23 -6.56 25.91 -17.92
N ALA A 24 -7.32 25.98 -16.83
CA ALA A 24 -7.11 25.10 -15.69
C ALA A 24 -7.29 23.69 -16.24
N ALA A 25 -6.17 23.02 -16.54
CA ALA A 25 -6.19 21.62 -16.88
C ALA A 25 -6.96 20.95 -15.74
N ASN A 26 -8.06 20.27 -16.06
CA ASN A 26 -8.74 19.43 -15.09
C ASN A 26 -7.66 18.58 -14.42
N ALA A 27 -7.55 18.68 -13.10
CA ALA A 27 -6.65 17.83 -12.35
C ALA A 27 -6.87 16.39 -12.82
N ALA A 28 -5.79 15.67 -13.11
CA ALA A 28 -5.88 14.26 -13.47
C ALA A 28 -6.80 13.57 -12.46
N PRO A 29 -7.73 12.70 -12.90
CA PRO A 29 -8.64 12.00 -12.01
C PRO A 29 -7.85 11.42 -10.83
N ALA A 30 -8.39 11.58 -9.62
CA ALA A 30 -7.75 11.00 -8.45
C ALA A 30 -7.56 9.49 -8.69
N ARG A 31 -6.36 8.99 -8.42
CA ARG A 31 -6.10 7.55 -8.45
C ARG A 31 -6.97 6.90 -7.37
N ILE A 32 -7.64 5.79 -7.70
CA ILE A 32 -8.58 5.12 -6.81
C ILE A 32 -8.39 3.60 -6.74
N ALA A 33 -7.34 3.07 -7.36
CA ALA A 33 -7.08 1.63 -7.40
C ALA A 33 -5.82 1.26 -6.61
N SER A 34 -5.93 0.25 -5.77
CA SER A 34 -4.80 -0.46 -5.17
C SER A 34 -4.68 -1.84 -5.85
N GLY A 35 -3.46 -2.25 -6.18
CA GLY A 35 -3.22 -3.43 -7.03
C GLY A 35 -2.36 -4.49 -6.37
N TRP A 36 -2.94 -5.66 -6.08
CA TRP A 36 -2.19 -6.83 -5.65
C TRP A 36 -1.37 -7.45 -6.79
N ILE A 37 -0.11 -7.78 -6.51
CA ILE A 37 0.79 -8.41 -7.48
C ILE A 37 1.34 -9.72 -6.93
N PRO A 38 1.01 -10.87 -7.54
CA PRO A 38 1.56 -12.14 -7.11
C PRO A 38 3.09 -12.22 -7.27
N TYR A 39 3.80 -12.74 -6.27
CA TYR A 39 5.27 -12.75 -6.27
C TYR A 39 5.89 -13.42 -7.51
N TRP A 40 5.25 -14.46 -8.05
CA TRP A 40 5.79 -15.24 -9.18
C TRP A 40 5.83 -14.49 -10.51
N VAL A 41 5.24 -13.28 -10.58
CA VAL A 41 5.33 -12.37 -11.74
C VAL A 41 6.03 -11.04 -11.40
N THR A 42 6.89 -11.05 -10.36
CA THR A 42 7.64 -9.86 -9.90
C THR A 42 9.16 -10.00 -9.96
N SER A 43 9.67 -10.76 -10.94
CA SER A 43 11.10 -10.98 -11.10
C SER A 43 11.57 -10.59 -12.51
N PRO A 44 12.89 -10.37 -12.74
CA PRO A 44 13.40 -10.10 -14.08
C PRO A 44 13.06 -11.17 -15.12
N SER A 45 13.03 -12.45 -14.71
CA SER A 45 12.71 -13.57 -15.60
C SER A 45 11.21 -13.79 -15.81
N LYS A 46 10.38 -13.25 -14.91
CA LYS A 46 8.91 -13.25 -15.00
C LYS A 46 8.38 -11.87 -14.57
N PRO A 47 8.45 -10.85 -15.44
CA PRO A 47 8.19 -9.46 -15.06
C PRO A 47 6.75 -9.01 -15.31
N GLN A 48 5.83 -9.92 -15.66
CA GLN A 48 4.51 -9.57 -16.21
C GLN A 48 3.69 -8.67 -15.27
N GLY A 49 3.75 -8.92 -13.95
CA GLY A 49 3.03 -8.12 -12.96
C GLY A 49 3.61 -6.71 -12.83
N ILE A 50 4.94 -6.61 -12.81
CA ILE A 50 5.65 -5.32 -12.74
C ILE A 50 5.43 -4.51 -14.01
N ASN A 51 5.53 -5.12 -15.19
CA ASN A 51 5.28 -4.45 -16.45
C ASN A 51 3.85 -3.91 -16.54
N SER A 52 2.85 -4.69 -16.07
CA SER A 52 1.46 -4.26 -16.04
C SER A 52 1.26 -3.06 -15.09
N ALA A 53 1.83 -3.11 -13.89
CA ALA A 53 1.74 -2.02 -12.93
C ALA A 53 2.40 -0.74 -13.46
N VAL A 54 3.59 -0.84 -14.05
CA VAL A 54 4.34 0.31 -14.61
C VAL A 54 3.61 0.90 -15.81
N ALA A 55 3.10 0.07 -16.72
CA ALA A 55 2.40 0.56 -17.91
C ALA A 55 1.07 1.26 -17.61
N ASN A 56 0.49 1.01 -16.43
CA ASN A 56 -0.79 1.58 -15.98
C ASN A 56 -0.63 2.37 -14.67
N ALA A 57 0.56 2.93 -14.42
CA ALA A 57 0.89 3.56 -13.14
C ALA A 57 0.04 4.82 -12.85
N ASP A 58 -0.57 5.40 -13.87
CA ASP A 58 -1.51 6.50 -13.78
C ASP A 58 -2.84 6.11 -13.10
N LEU A 59 -3.21 4.83 -13.12
CA LEU A 59 -4.46 4.33 -12.52
C LEU A 59 -4.33 3.97 -11.03
N PHE A 60 -3.12 3.61 -10.58
CA PHE A 60 -2.89 3.04 -9.25
C PHE A 60 -2.43 4.08 -8.21
N THR A 61 -3.12 4.10 -7.08
CA THR A 61 -2.68 4.81 -5.87
C THR A 61 -1.46 4.12 -5.27
N ASP A 62 -1.50 2.79 -5.24
CA ASP A 62 -0.47 1.93 -4.70
C ASP A 62 -0.55 0.51 -5.28
N VAL A 63 0.50 -0.27 -5.05
CA VAL A 63 0.53 -1.71 -5.35
C VAL A 63 1.04 -2.50 -4.15
N SER A 64 0.50 -3.71 -3.97
CA SER A 64 0.89 -4.64 -2.90
C SER A 64 1.42 -5.96 -3.46
N PRO A 65 2.74 -6.09 -3.67
CA PRO A 65 3.34 -7.35 -4.07
C PRO A 65 3.39 -8.38 -2.92
N PHE A 66 3.04 -9.65 -3.20
CA PHE A 66 2.97 -10.75 -2.22
C PHE A 66 4.33 -11.38 -1.83
N TRP A 67 5.26 -10.56 -1.35
CA TRP A 67 6.64 -10.98 -1.13
C TRP A 67 6.94 -11.58 0.24
N TYR A 68 6.07 -11.41 1.23
CA TYR A 68 6.40 -11.72 2.62
C TYR A 68 5.37 -12.62 3.30
N SER A 69 5.85 -13.35 4.32
CA SER A 69 5.03 -14.14 5.22
C SER A 69 5.45 -13.87 6.67
N ALA A 70 4.48 -13.65 7.54
CA ALA A 70 4.68 -13.62 8.98
C ALA A 70 4.69 -15.06 9.53
N LEU A 71 5.68 -15.38 10.35
CA LEU A 71 5.95 -16.70 10.89
C LEU A 71 6.11 -16.61 12.41
N VAL A 72 5.45 -17.51 13.14
CA VAL A 72 5.55 -17.65 14.59
C VAL A 72 6.52 -18.80 14.80
N GLY A 73 7.72 -18.49 15.29
CA GLY A 73 8.78 -19.47 15.44
C GLY A 73 9.83 -19.08 16.47
N GLY A 74 10.08 -19.97 17.43
CA GLY A 74 11.09 -19.79 18.47
C GLY A 74 10.72 -18.75 19.54
N PRO A 75 11.66 -18.44 20.46
CA PRO A 75 11.42 -17.54 21.58
C PRO A 75 11.23 -16.07 21.17
N ALA A 76 11.56 -15.70 19.93
CA ALA A 76 11.50 -14.34 19.43
C ALA A 76 10.08 -13.86 19.07
N GLY A 77 9.07 -14.72 19.07
CA GLY A 77 7.70 -14.34 18.71
C GLY A 77 7.43 -14.41 17.21
N VAL A 78 6.82 -13.36 16.65
CA VAL A 78 6.49 -13.27 15.22
C VAL A 78 7.67 -12.65 14.45
N GLN A 79 7.99 -13.20 13.29
CA GLN A 79 8.98 -12.68 12.35
C GLN A 79 8.43 -12.66 10.93
N VAL A 80 8.66 -11.58 10.21
CA VAL A 80 8.35 -11.45 8.79
C VAL A 80 9.56 -11.92 7.98
N LYS A 81 9.33 -12.87 7.08
CA LYS A 81 10.35 -13.40 6.17
C LYS A 81 9.88 -13.30 4.75
N ILE A 82 10.83 -13.22 3.83
CA ILE A 82 10.52 -13.35 2.40
C ILE A 82 9.81 -14.70 2.20
N ASN A 83 8.73 -14.67 1.42
CA ASN A 83 7.99 -15.85 1.03
C ASN A 83 8.97 -16.89 0.48
N PRO A 84 9.08 -18.07 1.10
CA PRO A 84 10.09 -19.06 0.73
C PRO A 84 9.94 -19.58 -0.71
N ASN A 85 8.76 -19.42 -1.31
CA ASN A 85 8.50 -19.78 -2.70
C ASN A 85 9.01 -18.72 -3.68
N PHE A 86 9.38 -17.52 -3.21
CA PHE A 86 9.94 -16.47 -4.05
C PHE A 86 11.47 -16.61 -4.15
N GLY A 87 11.90 -17.52 -5.03
CA GLY A 87 13.33 -17.79 -5.26
C GLY A 87 14.12 -16.51 -5.59
N ASN A 88 15.33 -16.39 -5.04
CA ASN A 88 16.17 -15.18 -5.09
C ASN A 88 15.44 -13.91 -4.64
N GLY A 89 14.49 -14.03 -3.70
CA GLY A 89 13.55 -12.97 -3.35
C GLY A 89 14.20 -11.63 -3.02
N ALA A 90 15.30 -11.59 -2.25
CA ALA A 90 15.95 -10.31 -1.92
C ALA A 90 16.41 -9.53 -3.18
N ALA A 91 17.03 -10.21 -4.15
CA ALA A 91 17.47 -9.58 -5.40
C ALA A 91 16.28 -9.20 -6.29
N ASN A 92 15.25 -10.05 -6.36
CA ASN A 92 14.05 -9.79 -7.15
C ASN A 92 13.23 -8.62 -6.60
N ILE A 93 13.10 -8.52 -5.26
CA ILE A 93 12.46 -7.40 -4.57
C ILE A 93 13.20 -6.11 -4.88
N ALA A 94 14.53 -6.08 -4.76
CA ALA A 94 15.32 -4.89 -5.07
C ALA A 94 15.13 -4.44 -6.53
N TRP A 95 15.13 -5.39 -7.48
CA TRP A 95 14.85 -5.09 -8.88
C TRP A 95 13.44 -4.53 -9.09
N ALA A 96 12.42 -5.20 -8.54
CA ALA A 96 11.02 -4.80 -8.68
C ALA A 96 10.77 -3.41 -8.06
N MET A 97 11.35 -3.15 -6.88
CA MET A 97 11.30 -1.83 -6.24
C MET A 97 11.87 -0.75 -7.15
N GLY A 98 13.00 -1.00 -7.82
CA GLY A 98 13.57 -0.06 -8.78
C GLY A 98 12.61 0.29 -9.92
N GLN A 99 11.90 -0.70 -10.47
CA GLN A 99 10.93 -0.48 -11.55
C GLN A 99 9.69 0.29 -11.06
N LEU A 100 9.08 -0.15 -9.94
CA LEU A 100 7.86 0.45 -9.41
C LEU A 100 8.09 1.90 -8.95
N LYS A 101 9.20 2.16 -8.26
CA LYS A 101 9.56 3.50 -7.82
C LYS A 101 9.88 4.42 -8.98
N ALA A 102 10.57 3.94 -10.02
CA ALA A 102 10.81 4.72 -11.24
C ALA A 102 9.52 5.13 -11.95
N ALA A 103 8.44 4.34 -11.81
CA ALA A 103 7.12 4.66 -12.32
C ALA A 103 6.28 5.57 -11.38
N GLY A 104 6.82 5.97 -10.23
CA GLY A 104 6.11 6.82 -9.27
C GLY A 104 4.97 6.11 -8.54
N LEU A 105 5.04 4.79 -8.40
CA LEU A 105 4.07 4.00 -7.64
C LEU A 105 4.46 3.92 -6.17
N SER A 106 3.46 4.05 -5.30
CA SER A 106 3.59 3.66 -3.89
C SER A 106 3.60 2.14 -3.78
N VAL A 107 4.50 1.59 -2.98
CA VAL A 107 4.67 0.14 -2.82
C VAL A 107 4.44 -0.25 -1.37
N LEU A 108 3.41 -1.05 -1.13
CA LEU A 108 2.99 -1.58 0.16
C LEU A 108 3.04 -3.11 0.11
N PRO A 109 4.21 -3.76 0.23
CA PRO A 109 4.28 -5.21 0.11
C PRO A 109 3.33 -5.93 1.06
N ALA A 110 2.62 -6.93 0.53
CA ALA A 110 1.69 -7.72 1.29
C ALA A 110 2.44 -8.73 2.18
N ILE A 111 1.97 -8.86 3.42
CA ILE A 111 2.46 -9.84 4.39
C ILE A 111 1.33 -10.81 4.71
N ALA A 112 1.47 -12.07 4.30
CA ALA A 112 0.50 -13.12 4.60
C ALA A 112 0.80 -13.82 5.94
N ASP A 113 -0.22 -14.32 6.64
CA ASP A 113 -0.01 -15.22 7.78
C ASP A 113 0.42 -16.61 7.27
N GLY A 114 1.69 -16.97 7.49
CA GLY A 114 2.26 -18.28 7.16
C GLY A 114 2.45 -19.20 8.37
N THR A 115 1.90 -18.85 9.53
CA THR A 115 2.18 -19.51 10.82
C THR A 115 1.42 -20.83 11.01
N GLY A 116 0.25 -20.94 10.37
CA GLY A 116 -0.71 -22.02 10.53
C GLY A 116 -1.71 -21.79 11.67
N LYS A 117 -2.72 -22.66 11.71
CA LYS A 117 -3.92 -22.52 12.57
C LYS A 117 -3.61 -22.14 14.03
N GLY A 118 -4.20 -21.05 14.49
CA GLY A 118 -4.24 -20.55 15.86
C GLY A 118 -2.96 -19.89 16.37
N LYS A 119 -1.85 -19.98 15.62
CA LYS A 119 -0.55 -19.50 16.13
C LYS A 119 -0.44 -17.99 16.11
N MET A 120 -0.84 -17.33 15.03
CA MET A 120 -0.84 -15.87 14.97
C MET A 120 -1.80 -15.28 16.02
N ALA A 121 -3.01 -15.82 16.14
CA ALA A 121 -3.97 -15.37 17.15
C ALA A 121 -3.40 -15.49 18.58
N ALA A 122 -2.73 -16.62 18.89
CA ALA A 122 -2.05 -16.81 20.18
C ALA A 122 -0.87 -15.86 20.38
N ALA A 123 -0.14 -15.51 19.33
CA ALA A 123 0.94 -14.53 19.41
C ALA A 123 0.40 -13.11 19.67
N LEU A 124 -0.69 -12.72 19.01
CA LEU A 124 -1.30 -11.39 19.18
C LEU A 124 -1.98 -11.22 20.54
N ALA A 125 -2.37 -12.30 21.21
CA ALA A 125 -2.89 -12.27 22.58
C ALA A 125 -1.85 -11.82 23.63
N ASP A 126 -0.56 -11.81 23.28
CA ASP A 126 0.53 -11.40 24.16
C ASP A 126 1.04 -10.01 23.72
N PRO A 127 0.84 -8.94 24.53
CA PRO A 127 1.29 -7.59 24.19
C PRO A 127 2.79 -7.48 23.92
N ALA A 128 3.63 -8.28 24.58
CA ALA A 128 5.08 -8.25 24.33
C ALA A 128 5.40 -8.82 22.95
N LYS A 129 4.71 -9.88 22.53
CA LYS A 129 4.87 -10.44 21.18
C LYS A 129 4.29 -9.52 20.10
N ARG A 130 3.20 -8.80 20.38
CA ARG A 130 2.71 -7.75 19.47
C ARG A 130 3.75 -6.65 19.28
N ALA A 131 4.35 -6.14 20.36
CA ALA A 131 5.38 -5.11 20.29
C ALA A 131 6.60 -5.56 19.46
N VAL A 132 7.04 -6.81 19.62
CA VAL A 132 8.11 -7.38 18.79
C VAL A 132 7.71 -7.45 17.32
N HIS A 133 6.48 -7.89 17.02
CA HIS A 133 5.97 -7.98 15.65
C HIS A 133 5.86 -6.60 14.99
N VAL A 134 5.36 -5.60 15.72
CA VAL A 134 5.32 -4.20 15.26
C VAL A 134 6.72 -3.71 14.92
N ALA A 135 7.71 -3.93 15.80
CA ALA A 135 9.08 -3.52 15.55
C ALA A 135 9.68 -4.22 14.33
N ASP A 136 9.42 -5.51 14.14
CA ASP A 136 9.89 -6.29 13.00
C ASP A 136 9.35 -5.74 11.66
N ILE A 137 8.03 -5.45 11.59
CA ILE A 137 7.41 -4.86 10.40
C ILE A 137 7.97 -3.46 10.13
N VAL A 138 8.10 -2.60 11.14
CA VAL A 138 8.66 -1.25 10.97
C VAL A 138 10.09 -1.33 10.46
N ASN A 139 10.92 -2.20 11.02
CA ASN A 139 12.30 -2.41 10.56
C ASN A 139 12.34 -2.89 9.11
N LEU A 140 11.46 -3.82 8.72
CA LEU A 140 11.35 -4.29 7.35
C LEU A 140 11.02 -3.14 6.39
N VAL A 141 10.02 -2.31 6.72
CA VAL A 141 9.60 -1.16 5.90
C VAL A 141 10.74 -0.17 5.72
N MET A 142 11.41 0.19 6.80
CA MET A 142 12.47 1.19 6.79
C MET A 142 13.72 0.68 6.07
N ALA A 143 14.10 -0.59 6.26
CA ALA A 143 15.27 -1.18 5.64
C ALA A 143 15.16 -1.31 4.11
N ASN A 144 13.94 -1.47 3.59
CA ASN A 144 13.71 -1.70 2.16
C ASN A 144 13.09 -0.49 1.42
N GLY A 145 12.85 0.62 2.12
CA GLY A 145 12.31 1.83 1.49
C GLY A 145 10.87 1.68 0.99
N PHE A 146 10.07 0.81 1.62
CA PHE A 146 8.65 0.67 1.31
C PHE A 146 7.88 1.91 1.76
N ASP A 147 6.75 2.20 1.12
CA ASP A 147 5.87 3.31 1.53
C ASP A 147 4.93 2.89 2.65
N GLY A 148 4.78 1.59 2.86
CA GLY A 148 3.96 1.00 3.90
C GLY A 148 3.93 -0.52 3.73
N ILE A 149 2.91 -1.14 4.28
CA ILE A 149 2.62 -2.57 4.13
C ILE A 149 1.11 -2.79 4.00
N ASP A 150 0.76 -3.96 3.48
CA ASP A 150 -0.58 -4.49 3.43
C ASP A 150 -0.62 -5.81 4.23
N LEU A 151 -1.44 -5.87 5.28
CA LEU A 151 -1.57 -7.10 6.08
C LEU A 151 -2.67 -8.00 5.51
N ASP A 152 -2.29 -9.22 5.13
CA ASP A 152 -3.19 -10.24 4.57
C ASP A 152 -3.28 -11.47 5.50
N TYR A 153 -3.79 -11.27 6.72
CA TYR A 153 -3.83 -12.31 7.76
C TYR A 153 -5.14 -13.09 7.73
N GLU A 154 -5.35 -13.86 6.66
CA GLU A 154 -6.62 -14.54 6.42
C GLU A 154 -6.78 -15.90 7.15
N VAL A 155 -5.73 -16.42 7.80
CA VAL A 155 -5.77 -17.67 8.58
C VAL A 155 -6.83 -17.61 9.67
N PHE A 156 -7.09 -16.43 10.25
CA PHE A 156 -8.19 -16.20 11.19
C PHE A 156 -9.54 -16.65 10.59
N ALA A 157 -9.81 -16.29 9.34
CA ALA A 157 -11.06 -16.62 8.67
C ALA A 157 -11.13 -18.07 8.20
N PHE A 158 -10.09 -18.52 7.50
CA PHE A 158 -10.15 -19.74 6.69
C PHE A 158 -9.57 -20.99 7.38
N SER A 159 -8.85 -20.83 8.49
CA SER A 159 -8.22 -21.94 9.21
C SER A 159 -8.60 -22.00 10.69
N ASP A 160 -8.59 -20.87 11.40
CA ASP A 160 -8.86 -20.84 12.85
C ASP A 160 -10.33 -21.15 13.13
N GLY A 161 -11.22 -20.58 12.32
CA GLY A 161 -12.66 -20.75 12.40
C GLY A 161 -13.32 -19.78 13.38
N SER A 162 -14.61 -19.52 13.16
CA SER A 162 -15.35 -18.43 13.81
C SER A 162 -15.51 -18.54 15.33
N SER A 163 -15.32 -19.73 15.90
CA SER A 163 -15.30 -19.91 17.36
C SER A 163 -14.12 -19.21 18.05
N SER A 164 -13.03 -18.95 17.32
CA SER A 164 -11.85 -18.23 17.85
C SER A 164 -12.01 -16.71 17.83
N TRP A 165 -12.88 -16.17 16.97
CA TRP A 165 -12.90 -14.76 16.62
C TRP A 165 -13.19 -13.83 17.80
N GLY A 166 -13.99 -14.28 18.79
CA GLY A 166 -14.28 -13.49 19.98
C GLY A 166 -13.03 -13.17 20.82
N ALA A 167 -12.04 -14.07 20.83
CA ALA A 167 -10.77 -13.84 21.49
C ALA A 167 -9.76 -13.13 20.56
N THR A 168 -9.81 -13.40 19.26
CA THR A 168 -8.87 -12.82 18.28
C THR A 168 -9.13 -11.34 18.02
N GLN A 169 -10.40 -10.94 17.87
CA GLN A 169 -10.84 -9.59 17.49
C GLN A 169 -10.20 -8.45 18.32
N PRO A 170 -10.25 -8.45 19.67
CA PRO A 170 -9.66 -7.36 20.45
C PRO A 170 -8.13 -7.32 20.34
N ASN A 171 -7.49 -8.47 20.20
CA ASN A 171 -6.03 -8.58 20.07
C ASN A 171 -5.55 -8.14 18.69
N TRP A 172 -6.31 -8.47 17.63
CA TRP A 172 -6.08 -7.98 16.28
C TRP A 172 -6.26 -6.46 16.21
N THR A 173 -7.34 -5.93 16.79
CA THR A 173 -7.58 -4.48 16.85
C THR A 173 -6.45 -3.74 17.55
N ALA A 174 -6.00 -4.24 18.71
CA ALA A 174 -4.86 -3.66 19.43
C ALA A 174 -3.58 -3.68 18.59
N PHE A 175 -3.29 -4.81 17.92
CA PHE A 175 -2.15 -4.92 17.02
C PHE A 175 -2.20 -3.91 15.87
N ILE A 176 -3.35 -3.75 15.20
CA ILE A 176 -3.52 -2.79 14.10
C ILE A 176 -3.32 -1.35 14.59
N GLN A 177 -3.83 -0.99 15.77
CA GLN A 177 -3.63 0.34 16.36
C GLN A 177 -2.16 0.61 16.69
N GLU A 178 -1.50 -0.36 17.35
CA GLU A 178 -0.08 -0.29 17.71
C GLU A 178 0.80 -0.16 16.46
N LEU A 179 0.57 -0.99 15.44
CA LEU A 179 1.31 -0.97 14.18
C LEU A 179 1.06 0.31 13.38
N GLY A 180 -0.21 0.73 13.27
CA GLY A 180 -0.59 1.94 12.55
C GLY A 180 0.06 3.17 13.15
N ALA A 181 0.04 3.31 14.48
CA ALA A 181 0.73 4.40 15.16
C ALA A 181 2.25 4.40 14.88
N ALA A 182 2.89 3.21 14.94
CA ALA A 182 4.32 3.08 14.69
C ALA A 182 4.72 3.40 13.24
N LEU A 183 3.96 2.93 12.25
CA LEU A 183 4.20 3.22 10.83
C LEU A 183 3.93 4.70 10.51
N HIS A 184 2.83 5.27 10.99
CA HIS A 184 2.52 6.69 10.77
C HIS A 184 3.57 7.62 11.40
N ALA A 185 4.16 7.25 12.54
CA ALA A 185 5.28 8.00 13.13
C ALA A 185 6.51 8.06 12.22
N GLN A 186 6.65 7.11 11.28
CA GLN A 186 7.69 7.08 10.25
C GLN A 186 7.22 7.63 8.89
N GLY A 187 6.01 8.20 8.81
CA GLY A 187 5.40 8.65 7.56
C GLY A 187 5.04 7.51 6.61
N LYS A 188 4.77 6.31 7.14
CA LYS A 188 4.46 5.10 6.37
C LYS A 188 2.98 4.74 6.45
N LEU A 189 2.50 4.07 5.42
CA LEU A 189 1.11 3.65 5.27
C LEU A 189 0.88 2.26 5.87
N LEU A 190 -0.36 2.01 6.31
CA LEU A 190 -0.84 0.70 6.71
C LEU A 190 -2.14 0.41 5.95
N ALA A 191 -2.13 -0.64 5.14
CA ALA A 191 -3.32 -1.26 4.59
C ALA A 191 -3.58 -2.58 5.31
N VAL A 192 -4.85 -2.98 5.40
CA VAL A 192 -5.26 -4.25 5.99
C VAL A 192 -6.27 -4.88 5.05
N THR A 193 -5.91 -6.04 4.52
CA THR A 193 -6.82 -6.85 3.74
C THR A 193 -7.63 -7.73 4.66
N ILE A 194 -8.95 -7.70 4.46
CA ILE A 194 -9.91 -8.46 5.22
C ILE A 194 -10.79 -9.28 4.27
N PRO A 195 -11.13 -10.52 4.65
CA PRO A 195 -12.22 -11.23 4.01
C PRO A 195 -13.54 -10.44 4.12
N PRO A 196 -14.54 -10.73 3.27
CA PRO A 196 -15.77 -9.94 3.23
C PRO A 196 -16.49 -9.86 4.60
N PRO A 197 -16.83 -8.66 5.08
CA PRO A 197 -17.56 -8.48 6.34
C PRO A 197 -19.06 -8.83 6.22
N CYS A 198 -19.52 -9.16 5.01
CA CYS A 198 -20.87 -9.56 4.71
C CYS A 198 -20.91 -11.06 4.35
N SER A 199 -22.07 -11.70 4.55
CA SER A 199 -22.27 -13.05 4.03
C SER A 199 -22.19 -13.08 2.50
N LEU A 200 -21.99 -14.26 1.93
CA LEU A 200 -22.07 -14.47 0.48
C LEU A 200 -23.44 -14.10 -0.11
N ALA A 201 -24.48 -14.01 0.72
CA ALA A 201 -25.82 -13.54 0.35
C ALA A 201 -25.97 -12.00 0.46
N GLY A 202 -24.89 -11.26 0.71
CA GLY A 202 -24.90 -9.80 0.78
C GLY A 202 -25.47 -9.22 2.08
N THR A 203 -25.66 -10.04 3.12
CA THR A 203 -26.14 -9.55 4.42
C THR A 203 -24.94 -9.08 5.24
N CYS A 204 -24.93 -7.80 5.61
CA CYS A 204 -23.88 -7.20 6.41
C CYS A 204 -24.40 -6.93 7.84
N SER A 205 -23.67 -7.39 8.84
CA SER A 205 -23.86 -7.01 10.24
C SER A 205 -22.54 -7.17 10.98
N GLU A 206 -22.47 -6.73 12.24
CA GLU A 206 -21.30 -6.91 13.10
C GLU A 206 -20.83 -8.37 13.20
N LYS A 207 -21.68 -9.36 12.89
CA LYS A 207 -21.36 -10.80 13.02
C LYS A 207 -21.82 -11.69 11.86
N THR A 208 -22.13 -11.14 10.68
CA THR A 208 -22.67 -11.94 9.56
C THR A 208 -21.61 -12.41 8.55
N GLY A 209 -20.47 -11.72 8.44
CA GLY A 209 -19.31 -12.14 7.65
C GLY A 209 -18.06 -12.29 8.52
N TYR A 210 -16.90 -11.93 7.98
CA TYR A 210 -15.67 -11.81 8.75
C TYR A 210 -15.73 -10.59 9.69
N TRP A 211 -15.52 -10.80 10.99
CA TRP A 211 -15.65 -9.75 12.01
C TRP A 211 -14.49 -9.70 13.01
N VAL A 212 -13.39 -10.41 12.74
CA VAL A 212 -12.16 -10.28 13.53
C VAL A 212 -11.54 -8.90 13.32
#